data_AF-A0A1V6C696-F1
#
_entry.id   AF-A0A1V6C696-F1
#
_cell.length_a   1.000
_cell.length_b   1.000
_cell.length_c   1.000
_cell.angle_alpha   90.00
_cell.angle_beta   90.00
_cell.angle_gamma   90.00
#
_symmetry.space_group_name_H-M   'P 1'
#
loop_
_entity.id
_entity.type
_entity.pdbx_description
1 polymer ?
#
loop_
_entity_poly.entity_id
_entity_poly.type
_entity_poly.pdbx_seq_one_letter_code
_entity_poly.pdbx_strand_id
1 'polypeptide(L)'
;MHGIDISDNLIQKAKRNAQEARTYVDFEAMSMLDITKHKAKLFDAVLMLGNVVSLLDDEKQVLSFFADAKLVLKIGGILVIQTLNYRKMIKNGERYELIETPEPNLIFLKIFDLVGENTKLSIVMLEKNGSWKMSEMSQHLMAMTKEDLVRHASRTKFSSISLYGKFDGSPFKGEESDQILAVFEK
;
A
#
# COMPACT_ATOMS: atom_id res chain seq x y z
N MET A 1 -18.57 0.17 4.65
CA MET A 1 -17.11 0.25 4.41
C MET A 1 -16.73 1.72 4.42
N HIS A 2 -15.53 2.05 4.90
CA HIS A 2 -14.98 3.40 4.89
C HIS A 2 -13.66 3.39 4.11
N GLY A 3 -13.44 4.37 3.25
CA GLY A 3 -12.21 4.50 2.47
C GLY A 3 -11.62 5.89 2.62
N ILE A 4 -10.31 5.95 2.86
CA ILE A 4 -9.56 7.20 2.98
C ILE A 4 -8.38 7.22 2.02
N ASP A 5 -8.07 8.39 1.50
CA ASP A 5 -6.89 8.68 0.69
C ASP A 5 -6.59 10.18 0.80
N ILE A 6 -5.31 10.58 0.74
CA ILE A 6 -4.94 12.00 0.79
C ILE A 6 -5.33 12.75 -0.49
N SER A 7 -5.51 12.03 -1.60
CA SER A 7 -5.84 12.60 -2.90
C SER A 7 -7.34 12.78 -3.07
N ASP A 8 -7.79 14.04 -3.07
CA ASP A 8 -9.16 14.40 -3.42
C ASP A 8 -9.60 13.81 -4.76
N ASN A 9 -8.70 13.80 -5.76
CA ASN A 9 -9.03 13.26 -7.08
C ASN A 9 -9.32 11.75 -7.02
N LEU A 10 -8.49 10.98 -6.30
CA LEU A 10 -8.71 9.54 -6.12
C LEU A 10 -10.00 9.28 -5.35
N ILE A 11 -10.31 10.08 -4.32
CA ILE A 11 -11.58 10.00 -3.59
C ILE A 11 -12.79 10.27 -4.49
N GLN A 12 -12.73 11.31 -5.34
CA GLN A 12 -13.82 11.61 -6.27
C GLN A 12 -13.98 10.51 -7.34
N LYS A 13 -12.88 9.88 -7.77
CA LYS A 13 -12.94 8.71 -8.67
C LYS A 13 -13.55 7.51 -7.96
N ALA A 14 -13.14 7.22 -6.72
CA ALA A 14 -13.69 6.12 -5.93
C ALA A 14 -15.20 6.27 -5.67
N LYS A 15 -15.66 7.50 -5.37
CA LYS A 15 -17.09 7.82 -5.23
C LYS A 15 -17.88 7.53 -6.51
N ARG A 16 -17.37 7.92 -7.67
CA ARG A 16 -17.98 7.62 -8.98
C ARG A 16 -18.05 6.12 -9.24
N ASN A 17 -16.95 5.39 -9.03
CA ASN A 17 -16.93 3.93 -9.19
C ASN A 17 -17.95 3.24 -8.27
N ALA A 18 -18.11 3.70 -7.03
CA ALA A 18 -19.10 3.15 -6.11
C ALA A 18 -20.54 3.42 -6.56
N GLN A 19 -20.83 4.61 -7.10
CA GLN A 19 -22.12 4.94 -7.69
C GLN A 19 -22.43 4.05 -8.90
N GLU A 20 -21.48 3.86 -9.80
CA GLU A 20 -21.61 2.99 -10.98
C GLU A 20 -21.85 1.52 -10.57
N ALA A 21 -21.10 1.04 -9.57
CA ALA A 21 -21.26 -0.30 -9.00
C ALA A 21 -22.49 -0.44 -8.08
N ARG A 22 -23.25 0.64 -7.87
CA ARG A 22 -24.43 0.70 -6.98
C ARG A 22 -24.15 0.20 -5.56
N THR A 23 -22.99 0.55 -5.03
CA THR A 23 -22.57 0.22 -3.66
C THR A 23 -22.44 1.46 -2.81
N TYR A 24 -22.69 1.32 -1.50
CA TYR A 24 -22.55 2.41 -0.55
C TYR A 24 -21.25 2.26 0.24
N VAL A 25 -20.31 3.18 -0.01
CA VAL A 25 -19.03 3.30 0.71
C VAL A 25 -18.85 4.76 1.09
N ASP A 26 -18.52 4.99 2.36
CA ASP A 26 -18.19 6.33 2.87
C ASP A 26 -16.72 6.62 2.51
N PHE A 27 -16.48 7.68 1.74
CA PHE A 27 -15.15 8.04 1.25
C PHE A 27 -14.78 9.45 1.68
N GLU A 28 -13.57 9.59 2.24
CA GLU A 28 -13.08 10.84 2.82
C GLU A 28 -11.64 11.12 2.38
N ALA A 29 -11.37 12.38 2.03
CA ALA A 29 -10.01 12.82 1.77
C ALA A 29 -9.28 13.04 3.10
N MET A 30 -8.35 12.13 3.43
CA MET A 30 -7.65 12.10 4.71
C MET A 30 -6.31 11.37 4.59
N SER A 31 -5.31 11.86 5.33
CA SER A 31 -4.06 11.12 5.53
C SER A 31 -4.30 9.83 6.32
N MET A 32 -3.60 8.75 5.96
CA MET A 32 -3.58 7.51 6.74
C MET A 32 -3.10 7.71 8.19
N LEU A 33 -2.27 8.73 8.44
CA LEU A 33 -1.77 9.08 9.78
C LEU A 33 -2.82 9.76 10.66
N ASP A 34 -3.94 10.19 10.06
CA ASP A 34 -5.05 10.81 10.78
C ASP A 34 -6.18 9.81 11.12
N ILE A 35 -5.98 8.50 10.90
CA ILE A 35 -7.03 7.47 11.02
C ILE A 35 -7.72 7.47 12.39
N THR A 36 -7.06 7.92 13.46
CA THR A 36 -7.66 8.04 14.80
C THR A 36 -8.75 9.10 14.92
N LYS A 37 -8.93 10.00 13.94
CA LYS A 37 -10.13 10.84 13.83
C LYS A 37 -11.41 10.01 13.79
N HIS A 38 -11.31 8.73 13.40
CA HIS A 38 -12.40 7.76 13.45
C HIS A 38 -12.46 6.89 14.70
N LYS A 39 -11.69 7.16 15.77
CA LYS A 39 -11.69 6.30 16.98
C LYS A 39 -13.05 6.09 17.66
N ALA A 40 -14.05 6.94 17.37
CA ALA A 40 -15.43 6.75 17.81
C ALA A 40 -16.16 5.63 17.04
N LYS A 41 -15.64 5.22 15.88
CA LYS A 41 -16.09 4.10 15.04
C LYS A 41 -15.03 3.01 15.10
N LEU A 42 -15.34 1.87 15.72
CA LEU A 42 -14.41 0.74 15.73
C LEU A 42 -14.63 -0.17 14.52
N PHE A 43 -13.54 -0.62 13.90
CA PHE A 43 -13.53 -1.45 12.70
C PHE A 43 -13.18 -2.90 13.03
N ASP A 44 -13.80 -3.84 12.31
CA ASP A 44 -13.41 -5.26 12.35
C ASP A 44 -12.09 -5.51 11.59
N ALA A 45 -11.82 -4.70 10.55
CA ALA A 45 -10.59 -4.76 9.79
C ALA A 45 -10.15 -3.37 9.29
N VAL A 46 -8.84 -3.14 9.21
CA VAL A 46 -8.20 -2.02 8.53
C VAL A 46 -7.31 -2.59 7.43
N LEU A 47 -7.45 -2.09 6.21
CA LEU A 47 -6.73 -2.58 5.03
C LEU A 47 -5.84 -1.47 4.46
N MET A 48 -4.55 -1.75 4.31
CA MET A 48 -3.55 -0.87 3.69
C MET A 48 -2.88 -1.65 2.57
N LEU A 49 -3.50 -1.61 1.39
CA LEU A 49 -3.14 -2.45 0.24
C LEU A 49 -2.49 -1.62 -0.85
N GLY A 50 -1.72 -2.27 -1.73
CA GLY A 50 -1.08 -1.62 -2.88
C GLY A 50 0.25 -0.94 -2.54
N ASN A 51 1.03 -1.53 -1.63
CA ASN A 51 2.34 -1.00 -1.22
C ASN A 51 2.27 0.39 -0.56
N VAL A 52 1.09 0.79 -0.08
CA VAL A 52 0.85 2.12 0.50
C VAL A 52 1.67 2.34 1.77
N VAL A 53 1.98 1.29 2.54
CA VAL A 53 2.85 1.39 3.73
C VAL A 53 4.23 1.99 3.41
N SER A 54 4.75 1.74 2.20
CA SER A 54 6.03 2.28 1.75
C SER A 54 5.99 3.78 1.47
N LEU A 55 4.81 4.42 1.41
CA LEU A 55 4.69 5.87 1.22
C LEU A 55 4.92 6.67 2.51
N LEU A 56 5.01 6.00 3.68
CA LEU A 56 5.37 6.65 4.92
C LEU A 56 6.83 7.08 4.87
N ASP A 57 7.15 8.26 5.42
CA ASP A 57 8.47 8.89 5.22
C ASP A 57 9.56 8.30 6.11
N ASP A 58 9.19 7.79 7.30
CA ASP A 58 10.14 7.27 8.27
C ASP A 58 9.53 6.22 9.23
N GLU A 59 10.40 5.54 9.96
CA GLU A 59 10.05 4.54 10.97
C GLU A 59 9.11 5.09 12.08
N LYS A 60 9.13 6.40 12.36
CA LYS A 60 8.24 6.99 13.36
C LYS A 60 6.82 7.07 12.83
N GLN A 61 6.64 7.46 11.56
CA GLN A 61 5.33 7.46 10.91
C GLN A 61 4.78 6.04 10.79
N VAL A 62 5.60 5.05 10.42
CA VAL A 62 5.20 3.63 10.39
C VAL A 62 4.74 3.19 11.78
N LEU A 63 5.53 3.46 12.82
CA LEU A 63 5.16 3.11 14.19
C LEU A 63 3.86 3.80 14.65
N SER A 64 3.69 5.09 14.33
CA SER A 64 2.47 5.83 14.64
C SER A 64 1.28 5.19 13.96
N PHE A 65 1.37 4.91 12.65
CA PHE A 65 0.29 4.27 11.90
C PHE A 65 -0.11 2.93 12.51
N PHE A 66 0.84 2.05 12.87
CA PHE A 66 0.53 0.78 13.52
C PHE A 66 -0.20 0.97 14.86
N ALA A 67 0.19 1.98 15.66
CA ALA A 67 -0.46 2.28 16.93
C ALA A 67 -1.88 2.82 16.71
N ASP A 68 -2.03 3.74 15.76
CA ASP A 68 -3.27 4.41 15.40
C ASP A 68 -4.29 3.44 14.77
N ALA A 69 -3.84 2.57 13.86
CA ALA A 69 -4.64 1.50 13.30
C ALA A 69 -5.16 0.56 14.40
N LYS A 70 -4.31 0.22 15.37
CA LYS A 70 -4.75 -0.58 16.53
C LYS A 70 -5.80 0.16 17.36
N LEU A 71 -5.72 1.48 17.54
CA LEU A 71 -6.71 2.22 18.32
C LEU A 71 -8.11 2.19 17.68
N VAL A 72 -8.20 2.16 16.36
CA VAL A 72 -9.49 2.12 15.64
C VAL A 72 -10.04 0.72 15.41
N LEU A 73 -9.28 -0.34 15.73
CA LEU A 73 -9.76 -1.73 15.63
C LEU A 73 -10.57 -2.15 16.86
N LYS A 74 -11.59 -3.00 16.67
CA LYS A 74 -12.23 -3.76 17.76
C LYS A 74 -11.25 -4.77 18.36
N ILE A 75 -11.54 -5.28 19.56
CA ILE A 75 -10.81 -6.43 20.12
C ILE A 75 -10.98 -7.62 19.15
N GLY A 76 -9.88 -8.28 18.78
CA GLY A 76 -9.87 -9.34 17.76
C GLY A 76 -10.00 -8.84 16.31
N GLY A 77 -10.04 -7.52 16.10
CA GLY A 77 -10.00 -6.92 14.76
C GLY A 77 -8.60 -7.02 14.14
N ILE A 78 -8.53 -6.96 12.81
CA ILE A 78 -7.29 -7.19 12.07
C ILE A 78 -6.79 -5.97 11.29
N LEU A 79 -5.47 -5.77 11.27
CA LEU A 79 -4.78 -4.90 10.33
C LEU A 79 -4.18 -5.76 9.22
N VAL A 80 -4.47 -5.44 7.96
CA VAL A 80 -3.89 -6.10 6.80
C VAL A 80 -3.04 -5.08 6.04
N ILE A 81 -1.76 -5.39 5.86
CA ILE A 81 -0.82 -4.57 5.09
C ILE A 81 -0.32 -5.41 3.91
N GLN A 82 -0.38 -4.86 2.71
CA GLN A 82 0.27 -5.44 1.54
C GLN A 82 1.42 -4.53 1.08
N THR A 83 2.57 -5.14 0.79
CA THR A 83 3.78 -4.49 0.27
C THR A 83 4.45 -5.36 -0.79
N LEU A 84 5.24 -4.74 -1.67
CA LEU A 84 6.15 -5.45 -2.56
C LEU A 84 7.19 -6.23 -1.72
N ASN A 85 7.72 -7.32 -2.28
CA ASN A 85 8.84 -8.02 -1.66
C ASN A 85 10.17 -7.37 -2.08
N TYR A 86 10.54 -6.28 -1.42
CA TYR A 86 11.78 -5.56 -1.73
C TYR A 86 13.04 -6.43 -1.64
N ARG A 87 13.07 -7.45 -0.75
CA ARG A 87 14.20 -8.39 -0.70
C ARG A 87 14.35 -9.21 -1.98
N LYS A 88 13.24 -9.70 -2.52
CA LYS A 88 13.23 -10.36 -3.83
C LYS A 88 13.69 -9.39 -4.92
N MET A 89 13.11 -8.20 -4.96
CA MET A 89 13.43 -7.21 -5.98
C MET A 89 14.92 -6.85 -5.98
N ILE A 90 15.50 -6.58 -4.81
CA ILE A 90 16.93 -6.28 -4.63
C ILE A 90 17.78 -7.48 -5.05
N LYS A 91 17.45 -8.69 -4.60
CA LYS A 91 18.18 -9.92 -4.93
C LYS A 91 18.22 -10.19 -6.43
N ASN A 92 17.11 -9.95 -7.11
CA ASN A 92 16.95 -10.22 -8.54
C ASN A 92 17.34 -9.04 -9.43
N GLY A 93 17.61 -7.86 -8.86
CA GLY A 93 17.83 -6.63 -9.62
C GLY A 93 16.58 -6.19 -10.40
N GLU A 94 15.39 -6.46 -9.88
CA GLU A 94 14.11 -6.07 -10.49
C GLU A 94 13.96 -4.55 -10.42
N ARG A 95 13.98 -3.91 -11.59
CA ARG A 95 14.04 -2.45 -11.70
C ARG A 95 12.87 -1.84 -12.47
N TYR A 96 12.22 -2.63 -13.31
CA TYR A 96 11.24 -2.13 -14.27
C TYR A 96 9.95 -2.94 -14.18
N GLU A 97 8.82 -2.24 -14.13
CA GLU A 97 7.50 -2.85 -14.24
C GLU A 97 6.72 -2.08 -15.32
N LEU A 98 6.42 -2.76 -16.42
CA LEU A 98 5.55 -2.23 -17.46
C LEU A 98 4.09 -2.49 -17.04
N ILE A 99 3.29 -1.44 -17.01
CA ILE A 99 1.84 -1.56 -16.75
C ILE A 99 1.15 -1.55 -18.10
N GLU A 100 0.58 -2.70 -18.47
CA GLU A 100 -0.28 -2.81 -19.64
C GLU A 100 -1.59 -2.09 -19.39
N THR A 101 -1.98 -1.23 -20.34
CA THR A 101 -3.28 -0.56 -20.31
C THR A 101 -4.14 -1.06 -21.47
N PRO A 102 -5.47 -1.05 -21.35
CA PRO A 102 -6.36 -1.33 -22.48
C PRO A 102 -6.23 -0.30 -23.61
N GLU A 103 -5.64 0.86 -23.34
CA GLU A 103 -5.49 1.96 -24.28
C GLU A 103 -4.15 1.85 -25.02
N PRO A 104 -4.14 1.53 -26.33
CA PRO A 104 -2.90 1.27 -27.08
C PRO A 104 -2.00 2.51 -27.24
N ASN A 105 -2.51 3.70 -26.93
CA ASN A 105 -1.80 4.97 -26.98
C ASN A 105 -1.26 5.41 -25.62
N LEU A 106 -1.39 4.59 -24.57
CA LEU A 106 -1.00 4.94 -23.21
C LEU A 106 -0.17 3.81 -22.59
N ILE A 107 1.06 4.14 -22.18
CA ILE A 107 1.99 3.22 -21.53
C ILE A 107 2.43 3.84 -20.20
N PHE A 108 2.41 3.04 -19.13
CA PHE A 108 3.08 3.40 -17.88
C PHE A 108 4.25 2.45 -17.61
N LEU A 109 5.40 3.03 -17.29
CA LEU A 109 6.59 2.31 -16.86
C LEU A 109 6.95 2.77 -15.45
N LYS A 110 6.95 1.85 -14.50
CA LYS A 110 7.54 2.09 -13.18
C LYS A 110 9.02 1.71 -13.21
N ILE A 111 9.84 2.58 -12.65
CA ILE A 111 11.28 2.39 -12.49
C ILE A 111 11.58 2.47 -11.00
N PHE A 112 12.16 1.41 -10.45
CA PHE A 112 12.54 1.31 -9.04
C PHE A 112 14.06 1.45 -8.92
N ASP A 113 14.54 2.60 -8.47
CA ASP A 113 15.95 2.76 -8.10
C ASP A 113 16.11 2.34 -6.64
N LEU A 114 16.45 1.05 -6.44
CA LEU A 114 16.60 0.39 -5.15
C LEU A 114 17.92 0.82 -4.49
N VAL A 115 17.87 1.55 -3.37
CA VAL A 115 19.04 2.10 -2.66
C VAL A 115 18.96 1.79 -1.16
N GLY A 116 19.46 0.63 -0.76
CA GLY A 116 19.46 0.19 0.64
C GLY A 116 18.03 0.02 1.16
N GLU A 117 17.69 0.71 2.25
CA GLU A 117 16.35 0.71 2.86
C GLU A 117 15.36 1.65 2.16
N ASN A 118 15.81 2.39 1.16
CA ASN A 118 15.02 3.38 0.44
C ASN A 118 14.94 3.03 -1.04
N THR A 119 13.83 3.38 -1.67
CA THR A 119 13.62 3.19 -3.10
C THR A 119 13.05 4.47 -3.69
N LYS A 120 13.62 4.94 -4.80
CA LYS A 120 12.96 5.96 -5.61
C LYS A 120 12.13 5.26 -6.67
N LEU A 121 10.81 5.46 -6.64
CA LEU A 121 9.91 5.06 -7.70
C LEU A 121 9.75 6.22 -8.67
N SER A 122 10.14 6.05 -9.93
CA SER A 122 9.72 6.93 -11.02
C SER A 122 8.61 6.26 -11.82
N ILE A 123 7.53 6.98 -12.08
CA ILE A 123 6.44 6.56 -12.96
C ILE A 123 6.54 7.41 -14.22
N VAL A 124 6.91 6.77 -15.31
CA VAL A 124 6.96 7.37 -16.65
C VAL A 124 5.66 7.05 -17.36
N MET A 125 4.93 8.08 -17.77
CA MET A 125 3.75 7.97 -18.62
C MET A 125 4.13 8.40 -20.04
N LEU A 126 3.88 7.51 -21.01
CA LEU A 126 3.99 7.79 -22.43
C LEU A 126 2.59 7.81 -23.03
N GLU A 127 2.22 8.93 -23.64
CA GLU A 127 0.92 9.13 -24.28
C GLU A 127 1.10 9.52 -25.75
N LYS A 128 0.33 8.90 -26.64
CA LYS A 128 0.35 9.19 -28.07
C LYS A 128 -0.89 9.97 -28.50
N ASN A 129 -0.70 11.26 -28.80
CA ASN A 129 -1.70 12.10 -29.46
C ASN A 129 -1.04 12.77 -30.68
N GLY A 130 -1.00 12.04 -31.80
CA GLY A 130 -0.18 12.34 -32.98
C GLY A 130 1.26 11.83 -32.81
N SER A 131 2.03 12.44 -31.92
CA SER A 131 3.37 11.99 -31.52
C SER A 131 3.37 11.49 -30.07
N TRP A 132 4.38 10.69 -29.72
CA TRP A 132 4.62 10.28 -28.33
C TRP A 132 5.08 11.47 -27.49
N LYS A 133 4.41 11.66 -26.36
CA LYS A 133 4.82 12.58 -25.31
C LYS A 133 5.14 11.79 -24.05
N MET A 134 6.13 12.27 -23.30
CA MET A 134 6.56 11.66 -22.05
C MET A 134 6.34 12.64 -20.90
N SER A 135 5.84 12.12 -19.79
CA SER A 135 5.85 12.80 -18.50
C SER A 135 6.34 11.84 -17.43
N GLU A 136 7.01 12.35 -16.41
CA GLU A 136 7.53 11.57 -15.29
C GLU A 136 7.09 12.21 -13.97
N MET A 137 6.74 11.36 -13.01
CA MET A 137 6.67 11.73 -11.60
C MET A 137 7.54 10.78 -10.80
N SER A 138 8.00 11.21 -9.63
CA SER A 138 8.76 10.33 -8.74
C SER A 138 8.29 10.43 -7.30
N GLN A 139 8.36 9.32 -6.59
CA GLN A 139 7.96 9.17 -5.20
C GLN A 139 9.05 8.41 -4.44
N HIS A 140 9.32 8.85 -3.21
CA HIS A 140 10.16 8.09 -2.29
C HIS A 140 9.36 6.97 -1.64
N LEU A 141 9.97 5.79 -1.53
CA LEU A 141 9.40 4.61 -0.91
C LEU A 141 10.35 4.02 0.13
N MET A 142 9.85 3.76 1.33
CA MET A 142 10.53 2.91 2.30
C MET A 142 10.43 1.44 1.85
N ALA A 143 11.57 0.76 1.75
CA ALA A 143 11.67 -0.63 1.31
C ALA A 143 11.26 -1.61 2.44
N MET A 144 9.98 -1.59 2.82
CA MET A 144 9.45 -2.32 3.98
C MET A 144 9.66 -3.84 3.84
N THR A 145 10.47 -4.41 4.73
CA THR A 145 10.71 -5.85 4.81
C THR A 145 9.71 -6.54 5.74
N LYS A 146 9.65 -7.89 5.69
CA LYS A 146 8.85 -8.66 6.66
C LYS A 146 9.31 -8.39 8.10
N GLU A 147 10.61 -8.22 8.33
CA GLU A 147 11.17 -7.97 9.65
C GLU A 147 10.77 -6.58 10.15
N ASP A 148 10.69 -5.59 9.27
CA ASP A 148 10.19 -4.25 9.63
C ASP A 148 8.72 -4.30 10.03
N LEU A 149 7.88 -4.94 9.23
CA LEU A 149 6.46 -5.10 9.53
C LEU A 149 6.23 -5.84 10.86
N VAL A 150 6.93 -6.95 11.09
CA VAL A 150 6.86 -7.73 12.35
C VAL A 150 7.35 -6.91 13.54
N ARG A 151 8.44 -6.15 13.37
CA ARG A 151 9.01 -5.29 14.42
C ARG A 151 8.00 -4.22 14.84
N HIS A 152 7.38 -3.53 13.88
CA HIS A 152 6.38 -2.49 14.19
C HIS A 152 5.15 -3.07 14.87
N ALA A 153 4.61 -4.18 14.37
CA ALA A 153 3.49 -4.88 14.99
C ALA A 153 3.78 -5.30 16.44
N SER A 154 4.98 -5.82 16.69
CA SER A 154 5.42 -6.22 18.03
C SER A 154 5.52 -5.01 18.97
N ARG A 155 6.07 -3.88 18.50
CA ARG A 155 6.20 -2.64 19.29
C ARG A 155 4.85 -2.05 19.68
N THR A 156 3.81 -2.25 18.86
CA THR A 156 2.43 -1.80 19.13
C THR A 156 1.54 -2.91 19.72
N LYS A 157 2.15 -4.06 20.05
CA LYS A 157 1.55 -5.19 20.79
C LYS A 157 0.40 -5.89 20.04
N PHE A 158 0.40 -5.97 18.71
CA PHE A 158 -0.51 -6.88 18.01
C PHE A 158 -0.25 -8.33 18.50
N SER A 159 -1.32 -9.09 18.71
CA SER A 159 -1.31 -10.38 19.41
C SER A 159 -0.87 -11.54 18.51
N SER A 160 -1.17 -11.48 17.22
CA SER A 160 -0.80 -12.50 16.23
C SER A 160 -0.31 -11.86 14.92
N ILE A 161 0.55 -12.58 14.20
CA ILE A 161 1.09 -12.16 12.90
C ILE A 161 1.05 -13.34 11.94
N SER A 162 0.37 -13.17 10.81
CA SER A 162 0.34 -14.13 9.71
C SER A 162 0.88 -13.49 8.42
N LEU A 163 1.73 -14.22 7.69
CA LEU A 163 2.37 -13.73 6.47
C LEU A 163 2.01 -14.62 5.27
N TYR A 164 1.47 -13.99 4.23
CA TYR A 164 1.06 -14.63 2.99
C TYR A 164 1.82 -14.05 1.80
N GLY A 165 2.09 -14.88 0.78
CA GLY A 165 2.71 -14.44 -0.47
C GLY A 165 1.69 -14.01 -1.52
N LYS A 166 0.40 -14.32 -1.31
CA LYS A 166 -0.69 -14.08 -2.27
C LYS A 166 -2.01 -13.82 -1.54
N PHE A 167 -2.94 -13.19 -2.24
CA PHE A 167 -4.31 -12.93 -1.75
C PHE A 167 -5.19 -14.17 -1.63
N ASP A 168 -4.79 -15.30 -2.25
CA ASP A 168 -5.47 -16.59 -2.09
C ASP A 168 -5.15 -17.29 -0.76
N GLY A 169 -4.33 -16.67 0.11
CA GLY A 169 -3.90 -17.23 1.39
C GLY A 169 -2.71 -18.17 1.29
N SER A 170 -2.05 -18.27 0.13
CA SER A 170 -0.79 -19.02 0.01
C SER A 170 0.28 -18.45 0.95
N PRO A 171 1.03 -19.29 1.67
CA PRO A 171 2.01 -18.84 2.65
C PRO A 171 3.13 -18.02 1.99
N PHE A 172 3.68 -17.06 2.74
CA PHE A 172 4.86 -16.32 2.31
C PHE A 172 6.10 -17.23 2.31
N LYS A 173 6.81 -17.31 1.19
CA LYS A 173 7.97 -18.19 0.97
C LYS A 173 9.28 -17.42 0.74
N GLY A 174 9.51 -16.36 1.51
CA GLY A 174 10.72 -15.55 1.35
C GLY A 174 10.78 -14.90 -0.02
N GLU A 175 11.95 -14.89 -0.64
CA GLU A 175 12.20 -14.29 -1.94
C GLU A 175 11.54 -15.04 -3.13
N GLU A 176 10.88 -16.18 -2.89
CA GLU A 176 10.03 -16.83 -3.91
C GLU A 176 8.69 -16.11 -4.10
N SER A 177 8.24 -15.34 -3.10
CA SER A 177 6.97 -14.60 -3.15
C SER A 177 7.16 -13.21 -3.75
N ASP A 178 6.25 -12.78 -4.62
CA ASP A 178 6.30 -11.46 -5.26
C ASP A 178 5.97 -10.30 -4.29
N GLN A 179 5.20 -10.61 -3.26
CA GLN A 179 4.68 -9.64 -2.31
C GLN A 179 4.59 -10.23 -0.91
N ILE A 180 4.37 -9.36 0.06
CA ILE A 180 4.04 -9.72 1.43
C ILE A 180 2.64 -9.20 1.70
N LEU A 181 1.74 -10.09 2.09
CA LEU A 181 0.44 -9.77 2.67
C LEU A 181 0.50 -10.15 4.15
N ALA A 182 0.66 -9.16 5.02
CA ALA A 182 0.78 -9.34 6.45
C ALA A 182 -0.55 -9.05 7.15
N VAL A 183 -0.98 -9.94 8.02
CA VAL A 183 -2.20 -9.82 8.82
C VAL A 183 -1.82 -9.80 10.30
N PHE A 184 -2.27 -8.77 11.02
CA PHE A 184 -2.00 -8.54 12.43
C PHE A 184 -3.31 -8.47 13.21
N GLU A 185 -3.44 -9.23 14.30
CA GLU A 185 -4.64 -9.23 15.15
C GLU A 185 -4.45 -8.35 16.38
N LYS A 186 -5.46 -7.55 16.74
CA LYS A 186 -5.43 -6.64 17.90
C LYS A 186 -5.57 -7.37 19.24
#